data_AF-A0A074MGW6-F1
#
_entry.id   AF-A0A074MGW6-F1
#
_cell.length_a   1.000
_cell.length_b   1.000
_cell.length_c   1.000
_cell.angle_alpha   90.00
_cell.angle_beta   90.00
_cell.angle_gamma   90.00
#
_symmetry.space_group_name_H-M   'P 1'
#
loop_
_entity.id
_entity.type
_entity.pdbx_description
1 polymer ?
#
loop_
_entity_poly.entity_id
_entity_poly.type
_entity_poly.pdbx_seq_one_letter_code
_entity_poly.pdbx_strand_id
1 'polypeptide(L)'
;MHEVAAPPVALPPDRHPVDHGGPPEHARDPWAWCLALPIVFAALASIRLTVPSAPYFDEVHYLPAARALLEGGPYLNREHPLLGKEVIALGIAVFGDGPLGWRITPLVAGTLVVAASMRAIWHASMDRYATIAFGVLLASGFHLFVQSRIAMLDIFMAAFLALAAWAFAAAIREPETGRWRLALCGLAIGCALGAKWNAIALAMLPGLAFFAARLSAGRRRLLMSRRGIPVPGVSLIEAFAWLGLVPLAVYALTFLPGYWMGTPLRPSPFAGELFPFGLVEFHREILDLQRSVMAPHSYQSTWAQWVTNTRGIWYLYEFADGAQRGVLLIGNPLTMLLGLFALVWCMVTGLWRREWAKVAAVIGYAASLGLWVIAPKPVQFYYHYMMPSVFLLAALALALSNLRQVERLRWLGWAVPLGSALFFALFWKVLSAAPLDGPMSFADWTWISGWR
;
A
#
# COMPACT_ATOMS: atom_id res chain seq x y z
N MET A 1 35.12 -25.27 80.47
CA MET A 1 33.88 -25.21 79.65
C MET A 1 34.30 -25.39 78.21
N HIS A 2 33.60 -26.22 77.43
CA HIS A 2 33.88 -26.34 75.99
C HIS A 2 33.04 -25.35 75.20
N GLU A 3 33.68 -24.66 74.27
CA GLU A 3 33.06 -23.71 73.36
C GLU A 3 32.45 -24.46 72.17
N VAL A 4 31.15 -24.28 71.92
CA VAL A 4 30.41 -25.01 70.88
C VAL A 4 30.35 -24.18 69.61
N ALA A 5 31.10 -24.59 68.59
CA ALA A 5 31.08 -23.94 67.28
C ALA A 5 29.72 -24.14 66.58
N ALA A 6 29.19 -23.08 65.98
CA ALA A 6 27.96 -23.13 65.19
C ALA A 6 28.18 -23.84 63.84
N PRO A 7 27.18 -24.56 63.30
CA PRO A 7 27.30 -25.25 62.02
C PRO A 7 27.35 -24.24 60.85
N PRO A 8 28.01 -24.60 59.73
CA PRO A 8 28.12 -23.73 58.56
C PRO A 8 26.76 -23.53 57.87
N VAL A 9 26.45 -22.29 57.50
CA VAL A 9 25.26 -21.95 56.71
C VAL A 9 25.46 -22.42 55.28
N ALA A 10 24.60 -23.32 54.81
CA ALA A 10 24.59 -23.74 53.42
C ALA A 10 24.11 -22.59 52.51
N LEU A 11 24.97 -22.16 51.58
CA LEU A 11 24.57 -21.24 50.51
C LEU A 11 23.58 -21.95 49.56
N PRO A 12 22.57 -21.24 49.02
CA PRO A 12 21.68 -21.80 48.02
C PRO A 12 22.47 -22.15 46.75
N PRO A 13 22.11 -23.22 46.02
CA PRO A 13 22.84 -23.63 44.82
C PRO A 13 22.78 -22.53 43.74
N ASP A 14 23.92 -22.31 43.08
CA ASP A 14 24.05 -21.33 42.03
C ASP A 14 23.01 -21.56 40.92
N ARG A 15 22.29 -20.49 40.58
CA ARG A 15 21.45 -20.48 39.38
C ARG A 15 22.36 -20.37 38.18
N HIS A 16 22.79 -21.52 37.65
CA HIS A 16 23.44 -21.61 36.35
C HIS A 16 22.67 -20.73 35.34
N PRO A 17 23.34 -19.80 34.64
CA PRO A 17 22.76 -19.16 33.49
C PRO A 17 22.34 -20.24 32.50
N VAL A 18 21.11 -20.17 31.98
CA VAL A 18 20.69 -21.04 30.89
C VAL A 18 21.48 -20.61 29.66
N ASP A 19 22.54 -21.36 29.35
CA ASP A 19 23.39 -21.07 28.20
C ASP A 19 22.63 -21.36 26.90
N HIS A 20 22.01 -20.30 26.35
CA HIS A 20 21.53 -20.28 24.99
C HIS A 20 22.71 -20.09 24.01
N GLY A 21 23.73 -20.94 24.13
CA GLY A 21 25.05 -20.85 23.48
C GLY A 21 25.07 -21.09 21.97
N GLY A 22 23.94 -20.87 21.29
CA GLY A 22 23.91 -20.74 19.83
C GLY A 22 24.22 -19.30 19.43
N PRO A 23 25.00 -19.06 18.35
CA PRO A 23 25.03 -17.73 17.75
C PRO A 23 23.59 -17.33 17.34
N PRO A 24 23.17 -16.08 17.54
CA PRO A 24 21.78 -15.68 17.31
C PRO A 24 21.36 -16.01 15.88
N GLU A 25 20.20 -16.64 15.70
CA GLU A 25 19.69 -17.00 14.37
C GLU A 25 19.53 -15.75 13.50
N HIS A 26 20.51 -15.52 12.63
CA HIS A 26 20.41 -14.49 11.60
C HIS A 26 19.39 -14.97 10.58
N ALA A 27 18.19 -14.41 10.65
CA ALA A 27 17.12 -14.67 9.69
C ALA A 27 17.67 -14.47 8.27
N ARG A 28 17.60 -15.53 7.46
CA ARG A 28 18.12 -15.49 6.08
C ARG A 28 17.18 -14.68 5.21
N ASP A 29 17.73 -13.68 4.52
CA ASP A 29 16.96 -12.79 3.65
C ASP A 29 16.10 -13.60 2.64
N PRO A 30 14.76 -13.39 2.59
CA PRO A 30 13.86 -14.08 1.68
C PRO A 30 13.91 -13.56 0.23
N TRP A 31 14.99 -12.91 -0.22
CA TRP A 31 15.12 -12.27 -1.54
C TRP A 31 14.59 -13.11 -2.72
N ALA A 32 14.84 -14.43 -2.74
CA ALA A 32 14.34 -15.32 -3.78
C ALA A 32 12.80 -15.41 -3.80
N TRP A 33 12.15 -15.37 -2.63
CA TRP A 33 10.69 -15.26 -2.51
C TRP A 33 10.19 -13.85 -2.84
N CYS A 34 10.96 -12.81 -2.49
CA CYS A 34 10.70 -11.42 -2.90
C CYS A 34 10.82 -11.19 -4.42
N LEU A 35 11.33 -12.17 -5.19
CA LEU A 35 11.28 -12.19 -6.65
C LEU A 35 10.19 -13.16 -7.15
N ALA A 36 10.16 -14.40 -6.63
CA ALA A 36 9.26 -15.44 -7.09
C ALA A 36 7.77 -15.12 -6.86
N LEU A 37 7.38 -14.57 -5.71
CA LEU A 37 5.97 -14.25 -5.43
C LEU A 37 5.44 -13.10 -6.32
N PRO A 38 6.18 -12.00 -6.55
CA PRO A 38 5.82 -11.02 -7.57
C PRO A 38 5.73 -11.61 -8.99
N ILE A 39 6.64 -12.49 -9.39
CA ILE A 39 6.59 -13.14 -10.72
C ILE A 39 5.34 -14.02 -10.86
N VAL A 40 5.01 -14.83 -9.84
CA VAL A 40 3.77 -15.62 -9.79
C VAL A 40 2.54 -14.73 -9.81
N PHE A 41 2.54 -13.61 -9.07
CA PHE A 41 1.46 -12.63 -9.11
C PHE A 41 1.29 -12.02 -10.50
N ALA A 42 2.37 -11.62 -11.18
CA ALA A 42 2.33 -11.06 -12.53
C ALA A 42 1.84 -12.08 -13.57
N ALA A 43 2.30 -13.33 -13.47
CA ALA A 43 1.84 -14.43 -14.31
C ALA A 43 0.34 -14.72 -14.13
N LEU A 44 -0.18 -14.59 -12.90
CA LEU A 44 -1.61 -14.71 -12.62
C LEU A 44 -2.40 -13.48 -13.12
N ALA A 45 -1.99 -12.27 -12.75
CA ALA A 45 -2.69 -11.04 -13.10
C ALA A 45 -2.70 -10.76 -14.62
N SER A 46 -1.71 -11.24 -15.38
CA SER A 46 -1.71 -11.15 -16.86
C SER A 46 -2.72 -12.08 -17.57
N ILE A 47 -3.21 -13.14 -16.93
CA ILE A 47 -4.20 -14.05 -17.54
C ILE A 47 -5.49 -13.26 -17.82
N ARG A 48 -5.87 -13.13 -19.10
CA ARG A 48 -6.99 -12.28 -19.55
C ARG A 48 -6.83 -10.78 -19.24
N LEU A 49 -5.61 -10.23 -19.25
CA LEU A 49 -5.40 -8.78 -19.06
C LEU A 49 -6.16 -7.93 -20.10
N THR A 50 -6.25 -8.43 -21.33
CA THR A 50 -6.92 -7.79 -22.46
C THR A 50 -8.45 -7.97 -22.49
N VAL A 51 -9.04 -8.58 -21.46
CA VAL A 51 -10.49 -8.85 -21.37
C VAL A 51 -11.03 -8.24 -20.07
N PRO A 52 -12.09 -7.40 -20.10
CA PRO A 52 -12.92 -7.05 -21.26
C PRO A 52 -12.19 -6.26 -22.35
N SER A 53 -12.55 -6.43 -23.62
CA SER A 53 -11.93 -5.66 -24.72
C SER A 53 -12.37 -4.20 -24.77
N ALA A 54 -13.52 -3.87 -24.17
CA ALA A 54 -13.98 -2.51 -23.96
C ALA A 54 -13.40 -1.89 -22.66
N PRO A 55 -13.35 -0.55 -22.56
CA PRO A 55 -13.20 0.16 -21.28
C PRO A 55 -14.36 -0.14 -20.34
N TYR A 56 -14.08 -0.33 -19.06
CA TYR A 56 -15.11 -0.56 -18.02
C TYR A 56 -14.75 0.16 -16.71
N PHE A 57 -15.75 0.43 -15.88
CA PHE A 57 -15.60 1.23 -14.65
C PHE A 57 -14.87 2.57 -14.93
N ASP A 58 -14.09 3.09 -13.98
CA ASP A 58 -13.36 4.37 -14.10
C ASP A 58 -12.34 4.42 -15.29
N GLU A 59 -12.10 3.33 -16.03
CA GLU A 59 -11.34 3.40 -17.31
C GLU A 59 -12.01 4.36 -18.31
N VAL A 60 -13.34 4.54 -18.25
CA VAL A 60 -14.08 5.51 -19.08
C VAL A 60 -13.71 6.97 -18.76
N HIS A 61 -13.08 7.24 -17.61
CA HIS A 61 -12.59 8.55 -17.21
C HIS A 61 -11.08 8.68 -17.41
N TYR A 62 -10.31 7.64 -17.08
CA TYR A 62 -8.85 7.69 -17.14
C TYR A 62 -8.27 7.49 -18.55
N LEU A 63 -8.90 6.69 -19.42
CA LEU A 63 -8.41 6.49 -20.79
C LEU A 63 -8.57 7.73 -21.69
N PRO A 64 -9.70 8.48 -21.69
CA PRO A 64 -9.78 9.74 -22.42
C PRO A 64 -8.75 10.78 -21.94
N ALA A 65 -8.47 10.82 -20.63
CA ALA A 65 -7.44 11.72 -20.09
C ALA A 65 -6.02 11.31 -20.52
N ALA A 66 -5.74 10.01 -20.62
CA ALA A 66 -4.46 9.50 -21.14
C ALA A 66 -4.30 9.74 -22.65
N ARG A 67 -5.37 9.62 -23.46
CA ARG A 67 -5.37 9.99 -24.88
C ARG A 67 -5.10 11.47 -25.09
N ALA A 68 -5.82 12.34 -24.35
CA ALA A 68 -5.62 13.79 -24.42
C ALA A 68 -4.19 14.22 -24.03
N LEU A 69 -3.49 13.48 -23.16
CA LEU A 69 -2.07 13.70 -22.88
C LEU A 69 -1.16 13.41 -24.08
N LEU A 70 -1.43 12.35 -24.85
CA LEU A 70 -0.66 12.00 -26.05
C LEU A 70 -0.94 12.95 -27.23
N GLU A 71 -2.19 13.41 -27.35
CA GLU A 71 -2.64 14.31 -28.42
C GLU A 71 -2.32 15.79 -28.16
N GLY A 72 -1.83 16.14 -26.96
CA GLY A 72 -1.66 17.54 -26.53
C GLY A 72 -2.98 18.28 -26.30
N GLY A 73 -4.07 17.53 -26.14
CA GLY A 73 -5.45 18.00 -26.01
C GLY A 73 -5.79 18.61 -24.64
N PRO A 74 -7.07 18.69 -24.27
CA PRO A 74 -7.51 19.34 -23.03
C PRO A 74 -7.19 18.49 -21.79
N TYR A 75 -6.91 19.14 -20.66
CA TYR A 75 -6.72 18.42 -19.40
C TYR A 75 -8.08 17.95 -18.85
N LEU A 76 -8.36 16.65 -18.97
CA LEU A 76 -9.54 15.95 -18.47
C LEU A 76 -9.32 15.29 -17.09
N ASN A 77 -10.43 14.96 -16.40
CA ASN A 77 -10.42 14.31 -15.07
C ASN A 77 -9.58 15.10 -14.03
N ARG A 78 -9.69 16.44 -14.05
CA ARG A 78 -8.84 17.38 -13.32
C ARG A 78 -8.83 17.18 -11.81
N GLU A 79 -9.87 16.56 -11.26
CA GLU A 79 -9.99 16.21 -9.84
C GLU A 79 -8.88 15.25 -9.35
N HIS A 80 -8.08 14.68 -10.24
CA HIS A 80 -6.92 13.86 -9.91
C HIS A 80 -5.62 14.38 -10.55
N PRO A 81 -4.48 14.34 -9.83
CA PRO A 81 -3.14 14.56 -10.37
C PRO A 81 -2.80 13.76 -11.64
N LEU A 82 -1.72 14.17 -12.32
CA LEU A 82 -1.41 13.73 -13.68
C LEU A 82 -0.64 12.41 -13.79
N LEU A 83 0.29 12.09 -12.89
CA LEU A 83 1.26 10.99 -13.11
C LEU A 83 0.61 9.63 -13.39
N GLY A 84 -0.50 9.30 -12.71
CA GLY A 84 -1.19 8.04 -12.97
C GLY A 84 -1.75 7.94 -14.40
N LYS A 85 -2.15 9.07 -14.99
CA LYS A 85 -2.62 9.18 -16.38
C LYS A 85 -1.44 9.18 -17.35
N GLU A 86 -0.33 9.82 -16.99
CA GLU A 86 0.91 9.79 -17.76
C GLU A 86 1.47 8.36 -17.88
N VAL A 87 1.38 7.56 -16.82
CA VAL A 87 1.83 6.15 -16.85
C VAL A 87 0.86 5.24 -17.62
N ILE A 88 -0.44 5.57 -17.70
CA ILE A 88 -1.39 4.92 -18.62
C ILE A 88 -1.10 5.35 -20.07
N ALA A 89 -0.85 6.65 -20.31
CA ALA A 89 -0.50 7.20 -21.62
C ALA A 89 0.80 6.59 -22.17
N LEU A 90 1.81 6.37 -21.31
CA LEU A 90 3.02 5.63 -21.67
C LEU A 90 2.72 4.18 -22.10
N GLY A 91 1.77 3.51 -21.44
CA GLY A 91 1.30 2.18 -21.84
C GLY A 91 0.66 2.19 -23.23
N ILE A 92 -0.22 3.17 -23.50
CA ILE A 92 -0.83 3.39 -24.82
C ILE A 92 0.22 3.69 -25.90
N ALA A 93 1.19 4.57 -25.60
CA ALA A 93 2.21 4.98 -26.56
C ALA A 93 3.18 3.84 -26.96
N VAL A 94 3.45 2.90 -26.05
CA VAL A 94 4.40 1.79 -26.30
C VAL A 94 3.71 0.52 -26.82
N PHE A 95 2.46 0.25 -26.41
CA PHE A 95 1.76 -1.01 -26.74
C PHE A 95 0.46 -0.82 -27.54
N GLY A 96 0.16 0.42 -27.95
CA GLY A 96 -1.03 0.78 -28.74
C GLY A 96 -2.25 1.12 -27.89
N ASP A 97 -3.18 1.88 -28.47
CA ASP A 97 -4.45 2.25 -27.84
C ASP A 97 -5.46 1.10 -27.86
N GLY A 98 -5.23 0.14 -26.97
CA GLY A 98 -6.10 -1.00 -26.73
C GLY A 98 -5.86 -1.62 -25.36
N PRO A 99 -6.66 -2.66 -24.98
CA PRO A 99 -6.64 -3.27 -23.65
C PRO A 99 -5.27 -3.68 -23.10
N LEU A 100 -4.30 -3.98 -23.97
CA LEU A 100 -2.92 -4.25 -23.55
C LEU A 100 -2.23 -2.96 -23.06
N GLY A 101 -2.17 -1.92 -23.88
CA GLY A 101 -1.57 -0.63 -23.51
C GLY A 101 -2.25 0.05 -22.32
N TRP A 102 -3.57 -0.12 -22.18
CA TRP A 102 -4.34 0.38 -21.04
C TRP A 102 -3.92 -0.26 -19.70
N ARG A 103 -3.60 -1.57 -19.70
CA ARG A 103 -3.53 -2.38 -18.47
C ARG A 103 -2.16 -3.00 -18.18
N ILE A 104 -1.20 -2.92 -19.12
CA ILE A 104 0.18 -3.39 -18.92
C ILE A 104 0.92 -2.59 -17.84
N THR A 105 0.73 -1.26 -17.77
CA THR A 105 1.39 -0.46 -16.72
C THR A 105 0.74 -0.62 -15.33
N PRO A 106 -0.60 -0.75 -15.18
CA PRO A 106 -1.22 -1.28 -13.95
C PRO A 106 -0.67 -2.63 -13.48
N LEU A 107 -0.47 -3.59 -14.39
CA LEU A 107 0.09 -4.90 -14.06
C LEU A 107 1.52 -4.80 -13.52
N VAL A 108 2.38 -3.99 -14.16
CA VAL A 108 3.75 -3.73 -13.69
C VAL A 108 3.74 -3.01 -12.33
N ALA A 109 2.86 -2.03 -12.15
CA ALA A 109 2.71 -1.31 -10.88
C ALA A 109 2.28 -2.26 -9.74
N GLY A 110 1.29 -3.12 -9.95
CA GLY A 110 0.87 -4.11 -8.96
C GLY A 110 1.92 -5.17 -8.64
N THR A 111 2.69 -5.59 -9.64
CA THR A 111 3.85 -6.47 -9.45
C THR A 111 4.90 -5.79 -8.55
N LEU A 112 5.15 -4.50 -8.75
CA LEU A 112 6.02 -3.69 -7.89
C LEU A 112 5.43 -3.50 -6.47
N VAL A 113 4.10 -3.39 -6.31
CA VAL A 113 3.47 -3.39 -4.97
C VAL A 113 3.82 -4.64 -4.19
N VAL A 114 3.72 -5.84 -4.78
CA VAL A 114 4.09 -7.09 -4.10
C VAL A 114 5.58 -7.07 -3.73
N ALA A 115 6.45 -6.79 -4.69
CA ALA A 115 7.90 -6.83 -4.51
C ALA A 115 8.37 -5.84 -3.43
N ALA A 116 8.03 -4.56 -3.59
CA ALA A 116 8.46 -3.50 -2.68
C ALA A 116 7.82 -3.66 -1.29
N SER A 117 6.52 -4.02 -1.19
CA SER A 117 5.90 -4.22 0.12
C SER A 117 6.51 -5.41 0.87
N MET A 118 6.83 -6.52 0.19
CA MET A 118 7.58 -7.62 0.81
C MET A 118 8.96 -7.16 1.32
N ARG A 119 9.70 -6.37 0.54
CA ARG A 119 10.97 -5.78 1.01
C ARG A 119 10.74 -4.81 2.18
N ALA A 120 9.66 -4.04 2.21
CA ALA A 120 9.34 -3.17 3.35
C ALA A 120 9.14 -3.98 4.65
N ILE A 121 8.36 -5.06 4.60
CA ILE A 121 8.18 -5.98 5.75
C ILE A 121 9.51 -6.60 6.17
N TRP A 122 10.36 -7.01 5.23
CA TRP A 122 11.68 -7.56 5.53
C TRP A 122 12.54 -6.58 6.34
N HIS A 123 12.85 -5.39 5.81
CA HIS A 123 13.76 -4.47 6.52
C HIS A 123 13.13 -3.91 7.81
N ALA A 124 11.80 -3.80 7.88
CA ALA A 124 11.11 -3.39 9.10
C ALA A 124 11.22 -4.46 10.21
N SER A 125 10.98 -5.73 9.90
CA SER A 125 10.82 -6.80 10.91
C SER A 125 12.03 -7.74 11.08
N MET A 126 12.83 -7.95 10.03
CA MET A 126 13.75 -9.08 9.85
C MET A 126 13.10 -10.47 9.97
N ASP A 127 11.77 -10.55 9.84
CA ASP A 127 11.03 -11.81 9.93
C ASP A 127 10.85 -12.42 8.53
N ARG A 128 11.64 -13.46 8.26
CA ARG A 128 11.62 -14.20 7.00
C ARG A 128 10.26 -14.85 6.74
N TYR A 129 9.61 -15.38 7.77
CA TYR A 129 8.30 -16.03 7.62
C TYR A 129 7.21 -14.99 7.42
N ALA A 130 7.18 -13.90 8.20
CA ALA A 130 6.18 -12.85 8.03
C ALA A 130 6.29 -12.19 6.64
N THR A 131 7.51 -12.00 6.12
CA THR A 131 7.72 -11.51 4.75
C THR A 131 7.10 -12.42 3.69
N ILE A 132 7.29 -13.75 3.80
CA ILE A 132 6.76 -14.72 2.83
C ILE A 132 5.24 -14.85 2.97
N ALA A 133 4.73 -14.97 4.21
CA ALA A 133 3.30 -15.04 4.49
C ALA A 133 2.58 -13.78 4.00
N PHE A 134 3.15 -12.59 4.24
CA PHE A 134 2.65 -11.33 3.70
C PHE A 134 2.62 -11.32 2.17
N GLY A 135 3.68 -11.80 1.50
CA GLY A 135 3.71 -11.91 0.04
C GLY A 135 2.58 -12.78 -0.51
N VAL A 136 2.30 -13.93 0.12
CA VAL A 136 1.16 -14.81 -0.25
C VAL A 136 -0.17 -14.12 0.01
N LEU A 137 -0.37 -13.55 1.21
CA LEU A 137 -1.59 -12.85 1.60
C LEU A 137 -1.92 -11.66 0.68
N LEU A 138 -0.90 -10.91 0.25
CA LEU A 138 -1.02 -9.75 -0.64
C LEU A 138 -1.25 -10.17 -2.10
N ALA A 139 -0.54 -11.19 -2.59
CA ALA A 139 -0.71 -11.70 -3.95
C ALA A 139 -2.09 -12.39 -4.16
N SER A 140 -2.65 -12.99 -3.10
CA SER A 140 -4.03 -13.50 -3.08
C SER A 140 -5.04 -12.47 -2.53
N GLY A 141 -4.64 -11.20 -2.43
CA GLY A 141 -5.45 -10.08 -1.97
C GLY A 141 -6.28 -9.51 -3.11
N PHE A 142 -7.62 -9.57 -2.99
CA PHE A 142 -8.54 -9.28 -4.09
C PHE A 142 -8.42 -7.84 -4.58
N HIS A 143 -8.29 -6.86 -3.66
CA HIS A 143 -8.03 -5.45 -4.00
C HIS A 143 -6.81 -5.29 -4.90
N LEU A 144 -5.65 -5.87 -4.54
CA LEU A 144 -4.44 -5.72 -5.36
C LEU A 144 -4.61 -6.38 -6.72
N PHE A 145 -5.15 -7.60 -6.76
CA PHE A 145 -5.33 -8.34 -8.01
C PHE A 145 -6.24 -7.60 -8.99
N VAL A 146 -7.39 -7.08 -8.54
CA VAL A 146 -8.31 -6.31 -9.40
C VAL A 146 -7.66 -5.00 -9.86
N GLN A 147 -7.04 -4.23 -8.95
CA GLN A 147 -6.40 -2.96 -9.29
C GLN A 147 -5.19 -3.11 -10.24
N SER A 148 -4.58 -4.30 -10.31
CA SER A 148 -3.48 -4.62 -11.24
C SER A 148 -3.95 -4.99 -12.65
N ARG A 149 -5.25 -4.97 -12.93
CA ARG A 149 -5.88 -5.47 -14.17
C ARG A 149 -6.79 -4.46 -14.87
N ILE A 150 -6.70 -3.19 -14.47
CA ILE A 150 -7.59 -2.11 -14.88
C ILE A 150 -6.80 -0.79 -14.88
N ALA A 151 -7.10 0.12 -15.80
CA ALA A 151 -6.42 1.41 -15.94
C ALA A 151 -6.80 2.44 -14.84
N MET A 152 -6.66 2.05 -13.56
CA MET A 152 -6.96 2.86 -12.36
C MET A 152 -5.73 3.63 -11.84
N LEU A 153 -5.92 4.81 -11.26
CA LEU A 153 -4.82 5.61 -10.69
C LEU A 153 -4.25 5.03 -9.38
N ASP A 154 -5.07 4.30 -8.60
CA ASP A 154 -4.75 3.86 -7.25
C ASP A 154 -3.58 2.85 -7.22
N ILE A 155 -3.39 2.06 -8.28
CA ILE A 155 -2.32 1.06 -8.34
C ILE A 155 -0.93 1.71 -8.44
N PHE A 156 -0.81 2.81 -9.18
CA PHE A 156 0.45 3.58 -9.28
C PHE A 156 0.76 4.26 -7.95
N MET A 157 -0.24 4.87 -7.32
CA MET A 157 -0.13 5.42 -5.98
C MET A 157 0.35 4.35 -4.98
N ALA A 158 -0.24 3.14 -5.01
CA ALA A 158 0.18 2.03 -4.16
C ALA A 158 1.61 1.57 -4.46
N ALA A 159 2.02 1.47 -5.72
CA ALA A 159 3.37 1.05 -6.11
C ALA A 159 4.44 2.03 -5.60
N PHE A 160 4.19 3.33 -5.73
CA PHE A 160 5.07 4.36 -5.22
C PHE A 160 5.07 4.41 -3.67
N LEU A 161 3.93 4.21 -3.00
CA LEU A 161 3.87 4.09 -1.53
C LEU A 161 4.63 2.85 -1.02
N ALA A 162 4.53 1.72 -1.72
CA ALA A 162 5.27 0.49 -1.40
C ALA A 162 6.79 0.70 -1.55
N LEU A 163 7.22 1.37 -2.61
CA LEU A 163 8.63 1.75 -2.83
C LEU A 163 9.12 2.73 -1.75
N ALA A 164 8.31 3.72 -1.37
CA ALA A 164 8.64 4.64 -0.28
C ALA A 164 8.77 3.92 1.08
N ALA A 165 7.84 3.01 1.39
CA ALA A 165 7.85 2.21 2.61
C ALA A 165 9.08 1.28 2.68
N TRP A 166 9.43 0.65 1.55
CA TRP A 166 10.68 -0.13 1.45
C TRP A 166 11.90 0.75 1.66
N ALA A 167 12.04 1.83 0.89
CA ALA A 167 13.20 2.71 0.95
C ALA A 167 13.39 3.29 2.37
N PHE A 168 12.30 3.68 3.06
CA PHE A 168 12.35 4.14 4.44
C PHE A 168 12.77 3.05 5.43
N ALA A 169 12.11 1.87 5.40
CA ALA A 169 12.45 0.77 6.31
C ALA A 169 13.90 0.29 6.10
N ALA A 170 14.35 0.23 4.85
CA ALA A 170 15.70 -0.11 4.46
C ALA A 170 16.72 0.98 4.86
N ALA A 171 16.35 2.26 4.86
CA ALA A 171 17.22 3.34 5.34
C ALA A 171 17.49 3.27 6.86
N ILE A 172 16.53 2.74 7.62
CA ILE A 172 16.66 2.56 9.08
C ILE A 172 17.41 1.26 9.41
N ARG A 173 17.18 0.19 8.64
CA ARG A 173 17.81 -1.12 8.86
C ARG A 173 19.30 -1.14 8.51
N GLU A 174 19.67 -0.40 7.47
CA GLU A 174 20.98 -0.36 6.81
C GLU A 174 21.37 1.12 6.63
N PRO A 175 21.87 1.78 7.69
CA PRO A 175 22.04 3.24 7.70
C PRO A 175 23.22 3.75 6.87
N GLU A 176 24.19 2.90 6.56
CA GLU A 176 25.32 3.20 5.66
C GLU A 176 24.83 3.52 4.22
N THR A 177 23.74 2.90 3.78
CA THR A 177 23.00 3.23 2.55
C THR A 177 21.83 4.19 2.79
N GLY A 178 21.54 4.55 4.05
CA GLY A 178 20.34 5.25 4.46
C GLY A 178 20.12 6.62 3.79
N ARG A 179 21.17 7.39 3.51
CA ARG A 179 21.05 8.74 2.91
C ARG A 179 20.37 8.72 1.54
N TRP A 180 20.81 7.86 0.61
CA TRP A 180 20.19 7.77 -0.72
C TRP A 180 18.82 7.10 -0.66
N ARG A 181 18.62 6.18 0.28
CA ARG A 181 17.32 5.53 0.51
C ARG A 181 16.26 6.49 1.06
N LEU A 182 16.65 7.49 1.88
CA LEU A 182 15.76 8.60 2.24
C LEU A 182 15.41 9.48 1.04
N ALA A 183 16.36 9.75 0.14
CA ALA A 183 16.09 10.49 -1.10
C ALA A 183 15.13 9.73 -2.04
N LEU A 184 15.33 8.40 -2.20
CA LEU A 184 14.41 7.54 -2.96
C LEU A 184 13.02 7.48 -2.31
N CYS A 185 12.95 7.40 -0.98
CA CYS A 185 11.69 7.49 -0.25
C CYS A 185 10.98 8.83 -0.56
N GLY A 186 11.70 9.94 -0.51
CA GLY A 186 11.19 11.27 -0.86
C GLY A 186 10.61 11.34 -2.27
N LEU A 187 11.38 10.87 -3.26
CA LEU A 187 10.97 10.83 -4.66
C LEU A 187 9.72 9.96 -4.86
N ALA A 188 9.70 8.76 -4.25
CA ALA A 188 8.56 7.86 -4.32
C ALA A 188 7.30 8.44 -3.65
N ILE A 189 7.42 9.17 -2.54
CA ILE A 189 6.27 9.89 -1.94
C ILE A 189 5.74 10.96 -2.90
N GLY A 190 6.62 11.73 -3.55
CA GLY A 190 6.22 12.73 -4.55
C GLY A 190 5.46 12.11 -5.73
N CYS A 191 5.95 10.99 -6.26
CA CYS A 191 5.25 10.22 -7.29
C CYS A 191 3.91 9.64 -6.80
N ALA A 192 3.83 9.15 -5.56
CA ALA A 192 2.58 8.64 -4.99
C ALA A 192 1.49 9.73 -4.91
N LEU A 193 1.85 10.93 -4.41
CA LEU A 193 0.98 12.10 -4.39
C LEU A 193 0.58 12.53 -5.80
N GLY A 194 1.52 12.47 -6.75
CA GLY A 194 1.31 12.81 -8.16
C GLY A 194 0.46 11.78 -8.93
N ALA A 195 0.28 10.58 -8.39
CA ALA A 195 -0.66 9.59 -8.90
C ALA A 195 -2.06 9.74 -8.28
N LYS A 196 -2.17 9.86 -6.94
CA LYS A 196 -3.46 10.11 -6.27
C LYS A 196 -3.28 10.70 -4.86
N TRP A 197 -4.04 11.75 -4.54
CA TRP A 197 -4.01 12.43 -3.23
C TRP A 197 -4.33 11.55 -2.02
N ASN A 198 -4.94 10.39 -2.23
CA ASN A 198 -5.17 9.38 -1.18
C ASN A 198 -3.86 8.97 -0.46
N ALA A 199 -2.69 9.16 -1.11
CA ALA A 199 -1.37 8.98 -0.51
C ALA A 199 -1.05 9.92 0.66
N ILE A 200 -1.71 11.09 0.79
CA ILE A 200 -1.27 12.15 1.71
C ILE A 200 -1.21 11.72 3.19
N ALA A 201 -2.15 10.88 3.63
CA ALA A 201 -2.17 10.37 5.01
C ALA A 201 -0.98 9.44 5.33
N LEU A 202 -0.40 8.80 4.31
CA LEU A 202 0.77 7.92 4.44
C LEU A 202 2.08 8.66 4.13
N ALA A 203 2.05 9.63 3.22
CA ALA A 203 3.18 10.47 2.82
C ALA A 203 3.88 11.15 4.00
N MET A 204 3.11 11.57 5.01
CA MET A 204 3.64 12.23 6.22
C MET A 204 4.36 11.27 7.18
N LEU A 205 4.04 9.96 7.16
CA LEU A 205 4.47 9.02 8.21
C LEU A 205 5.99 8.84 8.29
N PRO A 206 6.77 8.73 7.19
CA PRO A 206 8.23 8.64 7.26
C PRO A 206 8.88 9.85 7.94
N GLY A 207 8.42 11.06 7.61
CA GLY A 207 8.92 12.30 8.22
C GLY A 207 8.58 12.39 9.72
N LEU A 208 7.33 12.08 10.07
CA LEU A 208 6.87 12.07 11.47
C LEU A 208 7.56 10.99 12.30
N ALA A 209 7.80 9.80 11.74
CA ALA A 209 8.54 8.73 12.40
C ALA A 209 10.02 9.11 12.61
N PHE A 210 10.65 9.77 11.63
CA PHE A 210 12.02 10.28 11.79
C PHE A 210 12.10 11.36 12.87
N PHE A 211 11.13 12.28 12.91
CA PHE A 211 11.00 13.29 13.96
C PHE A 211 10.82 12.65 15.35
N ALA A 212 9.89 11.72 15.49
CA ALA A 212 9.60 11.04 16.77
C ALA A 212 10.83 10.26 17.30
N ALA A 213 11.52 9.51 16.43
CA ALA A 213 12.74 8.79 16.79
C ALA A 213 13.90 9.73 17.17
N ARG A 214 14.02 10.90 16.51
CA ARG A 214 14.97 11.95 16.86
C ARG A 214 14.64 12.59 18.21
N LEU A 215 13.36 12.82 18.50
CA LEU A 215 12.87 13.39 19.76
C LEU A 215 13.10 12.44 20.94
N SER A 216 12.75 11.14 20.79
CA SER A 216 12.97 10.12 21.83
C SER A 216 14.45 9.88 22.15
N ALA A 217 15.38 10.33 21.29
CA ALA A 217 16.81 10.23 21.53
C ALA A 217 17.38 11.34 22.46
N GLY A 218 16.56 12.28 22.95
CA GLY A 218 16.89 13.17 24.06
C GLY A 218 18.07 14.15 23.85
N ARG A 219 18.42 14.48 22.60
CA ARG A 219 19.67 15.21 22.31
C ARG A 219 19.50 16.74 22.40
N ARG A 220 20.40 17.40 23.13
CA ARG A 220 20.55 18.88 23.26
C ARG A 220 20.66 19.68 21.95
N ARG A 221 20.67 19.04 20.77
CA ARG A 221 20.72 19.67 19.43
C ARG A 221 19.83 18.91 18.43
N LEU A 222 18.56 18.72 18.77
CA LEU A 222 17.57 17.92 18.03
C LEU A 222 17.63 18.09 16.51
N LEU A 223 17.58 19.33 16.01
CA LEU A 223 17.53 19.65 14.58
C LEU A 223 18.82 19.27 13.82
N MET A 224 19.97 19.53 14.44
CA MET A 224 21.29 19.51 13.79
C MET A 224 22.11 18.25 14.05
N SER A 225 21.74 17.41 15.04
CA SER A 225 22.57 16.26 15.42
C SER A 225 22.51 15.14 14.37
N ARG A 226 23.64 14.89 13.70
CA ARG A 226 23.83 13.75 12.79
C ARG A 226 24.08 12.41 13.52
N ARG A 227 24.20 12.38 14.85
CA ARG A 227 24.50 11.13 15.61
C ARG A 227 23.21 10.50 16.15
N GLY A 228 23.06 9.17 16.03
CA GLY A 228 21.94 8.40 16.59
C GLY A 228 20.74 8.19 15.63
N ILE A 229 19.69 7.57 16.16
CA ILE A 229 18.49 7.07 15.46
C ILE A 229 17.63 8.14 14.77
N PRO A 230 16.85 7.79 13.73
CA PRO A 230 16.76 6.44 13.15
C PRO A 230 17.86 6.15 12.12
N VAL A 231 18.40 7.17 11.44
CA VAL A 231 19.51 7.04 10.49
C VAL A 231 20.71 7.88 10.97
N PRO A 232 21.74 7.24 11.56
CA PRO A 232 23.03 7.88 11.81
C PRO A 232 23.62 8.52 10.54
N GLY A 233 24.31 9.64 10.69
CA GLY A 233 24.83 10.45 9.59
C GLY A 233 23.86 11.50 9.04
N VAL A 234 22.55 11.36 9.26
CA VAL A 234 21.50 12.25 8.74
C VAL A 234 20.88 13.07 9.88
N SER A 235 20.89 14.41 9.77
CA SER A 235 20.24 15.30 10.75
C SER A 235 18.72 15.38 10.49
N LEU A 236 17.96 15.94 11.44
CA LEU A 236 16.52 16.11 11.26
C LEU A 236 16.19 17.13 10.14
N ILE A 237 17.00 18.18 9.96
CA ILE A 237 16.85 19.11 8.83
C ILE A 237 17.15 18.42 7.49
N GLU A 238 18.18 17.56 7.44
CA GLU A 238 18.49 16.80 6.23
C GLU A 238 17.37 15.78 5.91
N ALA A 239 16.80 15.13 6.93
CA ALA A 239 15.63 14.29 6.76
C ALA A 239 14.37 15.07 6.35
N PHE A 240 14.19 16.32 6.79
CA PHE A 240 13.11 17.19 6.31
C PHE A 240 13.29 17.59 4.84
N ALA A 241 14.53 17.79 4.38
CA ALA A 241 14.79 17.97 2.95
C ALA A 241 14.40 16.70 2.16
N TRP A 242 14.86 15.52 2.58
CA TRP A 242 14.56 14.27 1.89
C TRP A 242 13.10 13.80 1.99
N LEU A 243 12.42 13.99 3.13
CA LEU A 243 11.07 13.46 3.40
C LEU A 243 9.96 14.53 3.42
N GLY A 244 10.30 15.78 3.12
CA GLY A 244 9.35 16.90 3.01
C GLY A 244 9.54 17.68 1.71
N LEU A 245 10.71 18.28 1.51
CA LEU A 245 10.97 19.14 0.34
C LEU A 245 11.05 18.36 -0.98
N VAL A 246 11.76 17.23 -1.01
CA VAL A 246 11.86 16.38 -2.22
C VAL A 246 10.50 15.82 -2.66
N PRO A 247 9.64 15.26 -1.78
CA PRO A 247 8.27 14.91 -2.12
C PRO A 247 7.50 16.04 -2.80
N LEU A 248 7.55 17.26 -2.25
CA LEU A 248 6.82 18.42 -2.79
C LEU A 248 7.39 18.86 -4.15
N ALA A 249 8.71 18.84 -4.32
CA ALA A 249 9.36 19.17 -5.59
C ALA A 249 9.04 18.14 -6.69
N VAL A 250 9.16 16.85 -6.39
CA VAL A 250 8.81 15.78 -7.33
C VAL A 250 7.32 15.79 -7.66
N TYR A 251 6.47 15.99 -6.65
CA TYR A 251 5.03 16.18 -6.85
C TYR A 251 4.71 17.35 -7.80
N ALA A 252 5.32 18.52 -7.61
CA ALA A 252 5.13 19.66 -8.50
C ALA A 252 5.63 19.37 -9.94
N LEU A 253 6.71 18.59 -10.09
CA LEU A 253 7.21 18.14 -11.39
C LEU A 253 6.24 17.17 -12.10
N THR A 254 5.38 16.44 -11.37
CA THR A 254 4.32 15.62 -12.01
C THR A 254 3.21 16.43 -12.68
N PHE A 255 3.24 17.76 -12.62
CA PHE A 255 2.33 18.62 -13.40
C PHE A 255 3.00 19.23 -14.64
N LEU A 256 4.28 18.91 -14.89
CA LEU A 256 5.05 19.54 -15.98
C LEU A 256 4.43 19.29 -17.37
N PRO A 257 3.97 18.06 -17.74
CA PRO A 257 3.27 17.84 -19.02
C PRO A 257 2.00 18.66 -19.18
N GLY A 258 1.31 18.96 -18.07
CA GLY A 258 0.10 19.78 -18.05
C GLY A 258 0.29 21.18 -18.65
N TYR A 259 1.47 21.80 -18.51
CA TYR A 259 1.74 23.14 -19.07
C TYR A 259 1.71 23.19 -20.60
N TRP A 260 1.84 22.04 -21.28
CA TRP A 260 1.72 21.94 -22.74
C TRP A 260 0.35 21.45 -23.21
N MET A 261 -0.56 21.04 -22.31
CA MET A 261 -1.96 20.70 -22.66
C MET A 261 -2.80 21.94 -22.98
N GLY A 262 -3.96 21.74 -23.62
CA GLY A 262 -4.95 22.79 -23.85
C GLY A 262 -5.71 23.18 -22.58
N THR A 263 -5.17 24.14 -21.81
CA THR A 263 -5.78 24.90 -20.69
C THR A 263 -6.61 24.10 -19.64
N PRO A 264 -6.18 24.10 -18.35
CA PRO A 264 -5.97 25.36 -17.62
C PRO A 264 -4.54 25.85 -17.51
N LEU A 265 -3.55 24.97 -17.65
CA LEU A 265 -2.16 25.21 -17.26
C LEU A 265 -1.32 25.98 -18.31
N ARG A 266 -1.96 26.68 -19.27
CA ARG A 266 -1.25 27.56 -20.22
C ARG A 266 -1.56 29.03 -19.88
N PRO A 267 -0.56 29.93 -19.80
CA PRO A 267 0.89 29.71 -19.95
C PRO A 267 1.65 29.66 -18.60
N SER A 268 2.60 28.72 -18.46
CA SER A 268 3.64 28.68 -17.41
C SER A 268 3.22 28.32 -15.96
N PRO A 269 4.14 27.80 -15.12
CA PRO A 269 3.84 27.25 -13.77
C PRO A 269 3.40 28.27 -12.73
N PHE A 270 3.58 29.53 -13.11
CA PHE A 270 3.55 30.80 -12.43
C PHE A 270 3.10 31.75 -13.54
N ALA A 271 1.89 32.33 -13.44
CA ALA A 271 1.33 33.40 -14.38
C ALA A 271 0.71 36.30 -13.72
N GLY A 272 1.01 37.04 -12.58
CA GLY A 272 1.38 38.47 -12.54
C GLY A 272 2.20 38.84 -11.29
N GLU A 273 3.32 39.56 -11.36
CA GLU A 273 4.30 39.61 -12.47
C GLU A 273 5.20 38.37 -12.46
N LEU A 274 5.50 37.83 -11.27
CA LEU A 274 6.34 36.64 -11.12
C LEU A 274 5.55 35.33 -11.27
N PHE A 275 4.31 35.29 -10.76
CA PHE A 275 3.42 34.13 -10.90
C PHE A 275 1.97 34.54 -11.16
N PRO A 276 1.58 34.62 -12.44
CA PRO A 276 -0.25 34.37 -12.98
C PRO A 276 -0.85 33.00 -12.52
N PHE A 277 -1.88 32.48 -13.20
CA PHE A 277 -2.55 31.15 -13.09
C PHE A 277 -1.67 29.90 -12.80
N GLY A 278 -0.96 29.88 -11.67
CA GLY A 278 0.00 28.84 -11.32
C GLY A 278 -0.59 27.65 -10.57
N LEU A 279 0.29 26.71 -10.23
CA LEU A 279 -0.03 25.42 -9.59
C LEU A 279 -1.03 25.53 -8.41
N VAL A 280 -0.93 26.59 -7.60
CA VAL A 280 -1.76 26.83 -6.41
C VAL A 280 -3.25 27.03 -6.76
N GLU A 281 -3.57 27.73 -7.85
CA GLU A 281 -4.97 27.96 -8.25
C GLU A 281 -5.58 26.67 -8.79
N PHE A 282 -4.80 25.92 -9.58
CA PHE A 282 -5.21 24.59 -10.02
C PHE A 282 -5.47 23.64 -8.84
N HIS A 283 -4.76 23.78 -7.72
CA HIS A 283 -5.04 23.01 -6.50
C HIS A 283 -6.34 23.43 -5.79
N ARG A 284 -6.83 24.65 -5.98
CA ARG A 284 -8.17 25.07 -5.54
C ARG A 284 -9.25 24.39 -6.40
N GLU A 285 -9.08 24.40 -7.73
CA GLU A 285 -9.94 23.65 -8.67
C GLU A 285 -10.04 22.16 -8.28
N ILE A 286 -8.91 21.48 -8.02
CA ILE A 286 -8.91 20.08 -7.56
C ILE A 286 -9.68 19.92 -6.24
N LEU A 287 -9.44 20.79 -5.24
CA LEU A 287 -10.09 20.70 -3.93
C LEU A 287 -11.60 20.87 -4.01
N ASP A 288 -12.08 21.82 -4.81
CA ASP A 288 -13.50 22.10 -4.93
C ASP A 288 -14.21 21.06 -5.81
N LEU A 289 -13.54 20.49 -6.82
CA LEU A 289 -14.01 19.30 -7.52
C LEU A 289 -14.12 18.09 -6.57
N GLN A 290 -13.14 17.84 -5.70
CA GLN A 290 -13.20 16.73 -4.72
C GLN A 290 -14.26 16.92 -3.61
N ARG A 291 -14.70 18.16 -3.37
CA ARG A 291 -15.80 18.51 -2.44
C ARG A 291 -17.18 18.51 -3.11
N SER A 292 -17.24 18.59 -4.44
CA SER A 292 -18.50 18.75 -5.18
C SER A 292 -19.47 17.60 -4.89
N VAL A 293 -20.76 17.95 -4.69
CA VAL A 293 -21.80 16.98 -4.37
C VAL A 293 -22.31 16.33 -5.66
N MET A 294 -21.66 15.24 -6.04
CA MET A 294 -22.11 14.37 -7.12
C MET A 294 -23.42 13.66 -6.75
N ALA A 295 -24.18 13.24 -7.77
CA ALA A 295 -25.36 12.42 -7.58
C ALA A 295 -25.02 11.09 -6.86
N PRO A 296 -25.88 10.58 -5.95
CA PRO A 296 -25.61 9.32 -5.26
C PRO A 296 -25.43 8.14 -6.21
N HIS A 297 -24.38 7.35 -6.00
CA HIS A 297 -24.05 6.21 -6.85
C HIS A 297 -24.52 4.89 -6.22
N SER A 298 -25.08 3.96 -6.99
CA SER A 298 -25.65 2.69 -6.50
C SER A 298 -24.63 1.80 -5.75
N TYR A 299 -23.36 1.86 -6.16
CA TYR A 299 -22.25 1.17 -5.51
C TYR A 299 -21.46 2.03 -4.50
N GLN A 300 -21.97 3.21 -4.12
CA GLN A 300 -21.34 3.98 -3.05
C GLN A 300 -21.37 3.22 -1.72
N SER A 301 -20.34 3.42 -0.91
CA SER A 301 -20.05 2.62 0.28
C SER A 301 -19.25 3.40 1.31
N THR A 302 -19.36 3.02 2.58
CA THR A 302 -18.72 3.73 3.70
C THR A 302 -17.53 2.96 4.28
N TRP A 303 -16.60 3.67 4.92
CA TRP A 303 -15.43 3.08 5.58
C TRP A 303 -15.78 1.92 6.53
N ALA A 304 -16.93 1.98 7.23
CA ALA A 304 -17.39 0.91 8.12
C ALA A 304 -17.75 -0.37 7.36
N GLN A 305 -18.39 -0.24 6.19
CA GLN A 305 -18.70 -1.37 5.32
C GLN A 305 -17.44 -2.00 4.72
N TRP A 306 -16.41 -1.19 4.47
CA TRP A 306 -15.13 -1.67 3.94
C TRP A 306 -14.35 -2.51 4.97
N VAL A 307 -14.29 -2.01 6.21
CA VAL A 307 -13.66 -2.68 7.36
C VAL A 307 -14.31 -4.05 7.63
N THR A 308 -15.63 -4.12 7.53
CA THR A 308 -16.40 -5.36 7.74
C THR A 308 -16.55 -6.21 6.48
N ASN A 309 -16.04 -5.76 5.32
CA ASN A 309 -16.23 -6.38 4.01
C ASN A 309 -17.72 -6.64 3.68
N THR A 310 -18.62 -5.75 4.06
CA THR A 310 -20.09 -5.95 3.93
C THR A 310 -20.73 -5.30 2.69
N ARG A 311 -20.05 -4.36 2.01
CA ARG A 311 -20.51 -3.79 0.73
C ARG A 311 -19.49 -4.07 -0.37
N GLY A 312 -19.93 -4.72 -1.44
CA GLY A 312 -19.14 -4.95 -2.66
C GLY A 312 -19.37 -3.85 -3.70
N ILE A 313 -18.52 -3.83 -4.73
CA ILE A 313 -18.70 -3.01 -5.92
C ILE A 313 -18.39 -3.83 -7.18
N TRP A 314 -19.33 -3.91 -8.11
CA TRP A 314 -19.09 -4.46 -9.44
C TRP A 314 -18.43 -3.38 -10.31
N TYR A 315 -17.26 -3.71 -10.86
CA TYR A 315 -16.61 -2.92 -11.90
C TYR A 315 -17.19 -3.26 -13.29
N LEU A 316 -17.65 -4.50 -13.44
CA LEU A 316 -18.25 -5.06 -14.64
C LEU A 316 -19.28 -6.11 -14.20
N TYR A 317 -20.48 -6.11 -14.79
CA TYR A 317 -21.35 -7.29 -14.79
C TYR A 317 -22.30 -7.28 -16.00
N GLU A 318 -21.83 -7.81 -17.14
CA GLU A 318 -22.51 -7.69 -18.44
C GLU A 318 -22.08 -8.79 -19.41
N PHE A 319 -22.72 -8.84 -20.58
CA PHE A 319 -22.31 -9.74 -21.67
C PHE A 319 -21.23 -9.06 -22.53
N ALA A 320 -19.98 -9.47 -22.33
CA ALA A 320 -18.80 -8.90 -23.00
C ALA A 320 -17.91 -10.02 -23.57
N ASP A 321 -17.26 -9.77 -24.71
CA ASP A 321 -16.36 -10.74 -25.37
C ASP A 321 -16.96 -12.16 -25.49
N GLY A 322 -18.22 -12.24 -25.94
CA GLY A 322 -18.93 -13.50 -26.20
C GLY A 322 -19.41 -14.29 -24.98
N ALA A 323 -19.36 -13.74 -23.76
CA ALA A 323 -19.84 -14.40 -22.55
C ALA A 323 -20.42 -13.41 -21.53
N GLN A 324 -21.24 -13.90 -20.59
CA GLN A 324 -21.47 -13.15 -19.35
C GLN A 324 -20.14 -13.05 -18.60
N ARG A 325 -19.76 -11.85 -18.16
CA ARG A 325 -18.53 -11.60 -17.40
C ARG A 325 -18.83 -10.72 -16.20
N GLY A 326 -18.01 -10.88 -15.17
CA GLY A 326 -18.06 -10.06 -13.96
C GLY A 326 -16.66 -9.70 -13.49
N VAL A 327 -16.54 -8.53 -12.87
CA VAL A 327 -15.40 -8.11 -12.05
C VAL A 327 -15.96 -7.57 -10.73
N LEU A 328 -16.03 -8.43 -9.72
CA LEU A 328 -16.49 -8.07 -8.37
C LEU A 328 -15.30 -7.67 -7.51
N LEU A 329 -15.28 -6.43 -7.03
CA LEU A 329 -14.38 -6.01 -5.97
C LEU A 329 -15.06 -6.13 -4.60
N ILE A 330 -14.68 -7.19 -3.90
CA ILE A 330 -14.78 -7.34 -2.45
C ILE A 330 -13.38 -7.58 -1.88
N GLY A 331 -13.20 -7.48 -0.56
CA GLY A 331 -11.97 -7.97 0.09
C GLY A 331 -11.98 -9.50 0.19
N ASN A 332 -10.80 -10.12 0.33
CA ASN A 332 -10.70 -11.57 0.56
C ASN A 332 -11.39 -11.91 1.90
N PRO A 333 -12.51 -12.66 1.92
CA PRO A 333 -13.39 -12.74 3.09
C PRO A 333 -12.70 -13.26 4.36
N LEU A 334 -11.76 -14.18 4.21
CA LEU A 334 -10.99 -14.74 5.33
C LEU A 334 -10.04 -13.70 5.94
N THR A 335 -9.24 -13.03 5.10
CA THR A 335 -8.11 -12.23 5.59
C THR A 335 -8.49 -10.82 5.99
N MET A 336 -9.58 -10.25 5.44
CA MET A 336 -10.10 -8.97 5.93
C MET A 336 -10.54 -9.07 7.39
N LEU A 337 -11.27 -10.13 7.76
CA LEU A 337 -11.80 -10.30 9.11
C LEU A 337 -10.70 -10.73 10.10
N LEU A 338 -9.85 -11.71 9.74
CA LEU A 338 -8.72 -12.13 10.60
C LEU A 338 -7.70 -11.00 10.81
N GLY A 339 -7.54 -10.11 9.82
CA GLY A 339 -6.66 -8.95 9.92
C GLY A 339 -7.06 -7.97 11.03
N LEU A 340 -8.36 -7.83 11.35
CA LEU A 340 -8.81 -6.92 12.42
C LEU A 340 -8.33 -7.39 13.79
N PHE A 341 -8.44 -8.69 14.08
CA PHE A 341 -7.87 -9.29 15.29
C PHE A 341 -6.34 -9.17 15.31
N ALA A 342 -5.69 -9.32 14.14
CA ALA A 342 -4.25 -9.16 14.02
C ALA A 342 -3.78 -7.71 14.25
N LEU A 343 -4.55 -6.68 13.86
CA LEU A 343 -4.25 -5.28 14.20
C LEU A 343 -4.27 -5.05 15.72
N VAL A 344 -5.26 -5.59 16.44
CA VAL A 344 -5.33 -5.50 17.90
C VAL A 344 -4.13 -6.21 18.54
N TRP A 345 -3.80 -7.43 18.08
CA TRP A 345 -2.60 -8.16 18.53
C TRP A 345 -1.30 -7.40 18.25
N CYS A 346 -1.16 -6.81 17.06
CA CYS A 346 -0.01 -6.02 16.66
C CYS A 346 0.12 -4.72 17.46
N MET A 347 -0.99 -4.07 17.83
CA MET A 347 -0.97 -2.89 18.69
C MET A 347 -0.50 -3.25 20.10
N VAL A 348 -1.14 -4.24 20.73
CA VAL A 348 -0.83 -4.66 22.11
C VAL A 348 0.60 -5.21 22.22
N THR A 349 0.97 -6.18 21.39
CA THR A 349 2.32 -6.77 21.45
C THR A 349 3.39 -5.83 20.91
N GLY A 350 3.08 -5.01 19.89
CA GLY A 350 3.98 -4.02 19.33
C GLY A 350 4.40 -2.96 20.33
N LEU A 351 3.44 -2.41 21.09
CA LEU A 351 3.74 -1.44 22.15
C LEU A 351 4.44 -2.08 23.35
N TRP A 352 3.95 -3.21 23.86
CA TRP A 352 4.51 -3.87 25.04
C TRP A 352 5.96 -4.35 24.80
N ARG A 353 6.21 -5.02 23.67
CA ARG A 353 7.54 -5.59 23.35
C ARG A 353 8.42 -4.65 22.53
N ARG A 354 7.94 -3.44 22.21
CA ARG A 354 8.61 -2.45 21.34
C ARG A 354 8.95 -3.00 19.94
N GLU A 355 8.11 -3.90 19.43
CA GLU A 355 8.21 -4.48 18.09
C GLU A 355 7.66 -3.48 17.04
N TRP A 356 8.44 -2.42 16.76
CA TRP A 356 7.98 -1.25 15.98
C TRP A 356 7.40 -1.56 14.59
N ALA A 357 7.79 -2.67 13.94
CA ALA A 357 7.18 -3.10 12.67
C ALA A 357 5.66 -3.35 12.80
N LYS A 358 5.21 -3.92 13.93
CA LYS A 358 3.78 -4.13 14.22
C LYS A 358 3.05 -2.81 14.46
N VAL A 359 3.68 -1.91 15.23
CA VAL A 359 3.14 -0.57 15.51
C VAL A 359 3.02 0.24 14.22
N ALA A 360 4.02 0.16 13.33
CA ALA A 360 4.00 0.81 12.02
C ALA A 360 2.89 0.27 11.10
N ALA A 361 2.61 -1.04 11.11
CA ALA A 361 1.47 -1.61 10.39
C ALA A 361 0.13 -1.05 10.91
N VAL A 362 -0.05 -0.99 12.23
CA VAL A 362 -1.26 -0.41 12.85
C VAL A 362 -1.41 1.08 12.55
N ILE A 363 -0.33 1.87 12.60
CA ILE A 363 -0.34 3.29 12.26
C ILE A 363 -0.64 3.50 10.76
N GLY A 364 -0.06 2.70 9.87
CA GLY A 364 -0.33 2.77 8.42
C GLY A 364 -1.80 2.46 8.10
N TYR A 365 -2.38 1.44 8.75
CA TYR A 365 -3.80 1.14 8.67
C TYR A 365 -4.65 2.32 9.17
N ALA A 366 -4.39 2.80 10.38
CA ALA A 366 -5.16 3.86 11.02
C ALA A 366 -5.10 5.19 10.25
N ALA A 367 -3.94 5.56 9.70
CA ALA A 367 -3.78 6.77 8.89
C ALA A 367 -4.51 6.66 7.54
N SER A 368 -4.31 5.56 6.81
CA SER A 368 -4.91 5.38 5.48
C SER A 368 -6.43 5.16 5.53
N LEU A 369 -6.96 4.56 6.60
CA LEU A 369 -8.40 4.47 6.85
C LEU A 369 -8.95 5.80 7.39
N GLY A 370 -8.24 6.43 8.32
CA GLY A 370 -8.65 7.67 8.99
C GLY A 370 -8.90 8.83 8.04
N LEU A 371 -8.18 8.89 6.91
CA LEU A 371 -8.46 9.80 5.80
C LEU A 371 -9.95 9.77 5.39
N TRP A 372 -10.54 8.59 5.26
CA TRP A 372 -11.94 8.39 4.82
C TRP A 372 -12.97 8.61 5.92
N VAL A 373 -12.54 8.60 7.18
CA VAL A 373 -13.38 8.97 8.33
C VAL A 373 -13.53 10.50 8.43
N ILE A 374 -12.52 11.27 8.00
CA ILE A 374 -12.50 12.73 8.11
C ILE A 374 -12.68 13.50 6.78
N ALA A 375 -12.49 12.85 5.63
CA ALA A 375 -12.59 13.51 4.34
C ALA A 375 -14.05 13.94 4.06
N PRO A 376 -14.31 15.22 3.73
CA PRO A 376 -15.64 15.72 3.38
C PRO A 376 -16.03 15.35 1.95
N LYS A 377 -15.88 14.06 1.57
CA LYS A 377 -16.21 13.55 0.25
C LYS A 377 -17.51 12.72 0.31
N PRO A 378 -18.60 13.15 -0.34
CA PRO A 378 -19.93 12.55 -0.17
C PRO A 378 -20.08 11.17 -0.83
N VAL A 379 -19.36 10.90 -1.93
CA VAL A 379 -19.39 9.63 -2.65
C VAL A 379 -18.05 8.92 -2.51
N GLN A 380 -18.06 7.70 -1.97
CA GLN A 380 -16.88 6.88 -1.69
C GLN A 380 -17.11 5.42 -2.09
N PHE A 381 -16.04 4.69 -2.40
CA PHE A 381 -16.09 3.34 -2.99
C PHE A 381 -15.09 2.38 -2.33
N TYR A 382 -15.38 1.07 -2.33
CA TYR A 382 -14.58 0.08 -1.59
C TYR A 382 -13.12 -0.05 -2.07
N TYR A 383 -12.79 0.40 -3.28
CA TYR A 383 -11.39 0.44 -3.73
C TYR A 383 -10.51 1.37 -2.91
N HIS A 384 -11.08 2.40 -2.25
CA HIS A 384 -10.38 3.27 -1.30
C HIS A 384 -9.78 2.49 -0.11
N TYR A 385 -10.30 1.31 0.21
CA TYR A 385 -9.78 0.43 1.26
C TYR A 385 -8.52 -0.35 0.84
N MET A 386 -8.02 -0.23 -0.39
CA MET A 386 -6.81 -0.96 -0.82
C MET A 386 -5.62 -0.68 0.09
N MET A 387 -5.25 0.58 0.36
CA MET A 387 -4.08 0.87 1.22
C MET A 387 -4.28 0.41 2.67
N PRO A 388 -5.44 0.62 3.33
CA PRO A 388 -5.76 -0.07 4.58
C PRO A 388 -5.57 -1.58 4.49
N SER A 389 -6.07 -2.24 3.44
CA SER A 389 -5.94 -3.70 3.28
C SER A 389 -4.47 -4.17 3.21
N VAL A 390 -3.55 -3.39 2.62
CA VAL A 390 -2.12 -3.73 2.61
C VAL A 390 -1.55 -3.75 4.05
N PHE A 391 -1.87 -2.75 4.87
CA PHE A 391 -1.42 -2.72 6.27
C PHE A 391 -2.12 -3.75 7.17
N LEU A 392 -3.38 -4.06 6.88
CA LEU A 392 -4.18 -5.11 7.52
C LEU A 392 -3.53 -6.49 7.30
N LEU A 393 -3.12 -6.79 6.06
CA LEU A 393 -2.43 -8.05 5.71
C LEU A 393 -1.00 -8.10 6.27
N ALA A 394 -0.32 -6.95 6.40
CA ALA A 394 0.97 -6.85 7.08
C ALA A 394 0.87 -7.18 8.58
N ALA A 395 -0.15 -6.64 9.28
CA ALA A 395 -0.44 -7.00 10.66
C ALA A 395 -0.78 -8.49 10.80
N LEU A 396 -1.59 -9.04 9.89
CA LEU A 396 -1.92 -10.46 9.85
C LEU A 396 -0.67 -11.35 9.71
N ALA A 397 0.24 -11.04 8.79
CA ALA A 397 1.48 -11.80 8.61
C ALA A 397 2.41 -11.77 9.85
N LEU A 398 2.53 -10.60 10.49
CA LEU A 398 3.32 -10.43 11.73
C LEU A 398 2.69 -11.19 12.91
N ALA A 399 1.36 -11.18 13.04
CA ALA A 399 0.64 -11.94 14.06
C ALA A 399 0.78 -13.46 13.84
N LEU A 400 0.61 -13.92 12.60
CA LEU A 400 0.79 -15.33 12.24
C LEU A 400 2.19 -15.87 12.56
N SER A 401 3.22 -15.03 12.51
CA SER A 401 4.58 -15.44 12.90
C SER A 401 4.71 -15.75 14.39
N ASN A 402 3.98 -15.03 15.25
CA ASN A 402 3.90 -15.38 16.67
C ASN A 402 3.07 -16.64 16.89
N LEU A 403 1.94 -16.79 16.18
CA LEU A 403 1.10 -18.00 16.27
C LEU A 403 1.86 -19.26 15.81
N ARG A 404 2.75 -19.14 14.82
CA ARG A 404 3.68 -20.20 14.37
C ARG A 404 4.60 -20.72 15.48
N GLN A 405 4.97 -19.85 16.42
CA GLN A 405 5.85 -20.20 17.55
C GLN A 405 5.09 -20.93 18.67
N VAL A 406 3.79 -20.68 18.83
CA VAL A 406 2.93 -21.35 19.82
C VAL A 406 2.49 -22.72 19.27
N GLU A 407 3.00 -23.81 19.86
CA GLU A 407 2.79 -25.18 19.35
C GLU A 407 1.34 -25.52 18.99
N ARG A 408 0.39 -25.31 19.92
CA ARG A 408 -1.04 -25.59 19.70
C ARG A 408 -1.70 -24.74 18.59
N LEU A 409 -1.08 -23.62 18.21
CA LEU A 409 -1.58 -22.68 17.20
C LEU A 409 -0.69 -22.65 15.94
N ARG A 410 0.39 -23.44 15.89
CA ARG A 410 1.37 -23.47 14.80
C ARG A 410 0.74 -23.70 13.43
N TRP A 411 -0.33 -24.49 13.39
CA TRP A 411 -1.09 -24.80 12.18
C TRP A 411 -1.76 -23.56 11.55
N LEU A 412 -2.21 -22.57 12.35
CA LEU A 412 -2.81 -21.33 11.83
C LEU A 412 -1.83 -20.54 10.95
N GLY A 413 -0.54 -20.56 11.29
CA GLY A 413 0.52 -19.94 10.51
C GLY A 413 0.65 -20.48 9.09
N TRP A 414 0.16 -21.68 8.80
CA TRP A 414 0.16 -22.25 7.46
C TRP A 414 -1.25 -22.29 6.85
N ALA A 415 -2.28 -22.55 7.66
CA ALA A 415 -3.66 -22.60 7.24
C ALA A 415 -4.23 -21.24 6.80
N VAL A 416 -3.83 -20.11 7.40
CA VAL A 416 -4.37 -18.79 7.01
C VAL A 416 -3.81 -18.30 5.66
N PRO A 417 -2.50 -18.35 5.36
CA PRO A 417 -1.99 -18.04 4.02
C PRO A 417 -2.51 -19.00 2.94
N LEU A 418 -2.61 -20.31 3.26
CA LEU A 418 -3.22 -21.30 2.36
C LEU A 418 -4.70 -21.00 2.10
N GLY A 419 -5.47 -20.73 3.15
CA GLY A 419 -6.88 -20.35 3.06
C GLY A 419 -7.08 -19.09 2.22
N SER A 420 -6.21 -18.09 2.37
CA SER A 420 -6.20 -16.87 1.56
C SER A 420 -6.05 -17.19 0.06
N ALA A 421 -5.12 -18.08 -0.29
CA ALA A 421 -4.92 -18.56 -1.66
C ALA A 421 -6.08 -19.42 -2.18
N LEU A 422 -6.71 -20.24 -1.33
CA LEU A 422 -7.89 -21.04 -1.70
C LEU A 422 -9.13 -20.18 -1.93
N PHE A 423 -9.39 -19.17 -1.10
CA PHE A 423 -10.44 -18.17 -1.33
C PHE A 423 -10.19 -17.38 -2.63
N PHE A 424 -8.94 -17.05 -2.92
CA PHE A 424 -8.56 -16.41 -4.18
C PHE A 424 -8.76 -17.33 -5.39
N ALA A 425 -8.42 -18.61 -5.29
CA ALA A 425 -8.67 -19.60 -6.34
C ALA A 425 -10.18 -19.82 -6.58
N LEU A 426 -11.00 -19.78 -5.52
CA LEU A 426 -12.45 -19.88 -5.60
C LEU A 426 -13.05 -18.66 -6.34
N PHE A 427 -12.75 -17.44 -5.87
CA PHE A 427 -13.25 -16.20 -6.49
C PHE A 427 -12.54 -15.82 -7.80
N TRP A 428 -11.49 -16.53 -8.19
CA TRP A 428 -10.69 -16.27 -9.40
C TRP A 428 -11.54 -15.98 -10.64
N LYS A 429 -12.60 -16.77 -10.86
CA LYS A 429 -13.48 -16.67 -12.03
C LYS A 429 -14.09 -15.25 -12.14
N VAL A 430 -14.64 -14.73 -11.04
CA VAL A 430 -15.26 -13.39 -10.97
C VAL A 430 -14.28 -12.24 -10.69
N LEU A 431 -13.06 -12.53 -10.23
CA LEU A 431 -12.00 -11.53 -10.07
C LEU A 431 -11.25 -11.22 -11.38
N SER A 432 -11.30 -12.13 -12.35
CA SER A 432 -10.43 -12.11 -13.56
C SER A 432 -11.18 -12.08 -14.89
N ALA A 433 -12.43 -11.57 -14.89
CA ALA A 433 -13.31 -11.47 -16.06
C ALA A 433 -13.42 -12.78 -16.88
N ALA A 434 -13.36 -13.94 -16.21
CA ALA A 434 -13.57 -15.21 -16.87
C ALA A 434 -15.06 -15.35 -17.28
N PRO A 435 -15.37 -16.18 -18.30
CA PRO A 435 -16.76 -16.50 -18.63
C PRO A 435 -17.50 -17.03 -17.39
N LEU A 436 -18.63 -16.41 -17.06
CA LEU A 436 -19.56 -16.88 -16.04
C LEU A 436 -20.63 -17.79 -16.68
N ASP A 437 -21.28 -18.61 -15.86
CA ASP A 437 -22.12 -19.71 -16.34
C ASP A 437 -23.49 -19.24 -16.87
N GLY A 438 -23.94 -18.06 -16.45
CA GLY A 438 -25.05 -17.35 -17.08
C GLY A 438 -25.33 -15.98 -16.45
N PRO A 439 -26.34 -15.24 -16.95
CA PRO A 439 -26.69 -13.90 -16.46
C PRO A 439 -27.01 -13.82 -14.96
N MET A 440 -27.41 -14.94 -14.34
CA MET A 440 -27.71 -15.02 -12.89
C MET A 440 -26.50 -15.31 -12.01
N SER A 441 -25.31 -15.58 -12.57
CA SER A 441 -24.13 -16.00 -11.80
C SER A 441 -23.60 -14.99 -10.79
N PHE A 442 -24.07 -13.73 -10.77
CA PHE A 442 -23.81 -12.82 -9.65
C PHE A 442 -24.23 -13.44 -8.30
N ALA A 443 -25.28 -14.26 -8.28
CA ALA A 443 -25.76 -14.93 -7.06
C ALA A 443 -24.69 -15.84 -6.44
N ASP A 444 -23.88 -16.52 -7.26
CA ASP A 444 -22.84 -17.46 -6.84
C ASP A 444 -21.70 -16.77 -6.05
N TRP A 445 -21.46 -15.49 -6.35
CA TRP A 445 -20.38 -14.67 -5.78
C TRP A 445 -20.87 -13.71 -4.69
N THR A 446 -22.18 -13.52 -4.54
CA THR A 446 -22.79 -12.50 -3.66
C THR A 446 -23.50 -13.12 -2.47
N TRP A 447 -22.69 -13.77 -1.63
CA TRP A 447 -23.11 -14.57 -0.47
C TRP A 447 -23.88 -13.77 0.59
N ILE A 448 -23.71 -12.45 0.62
CA ILE A 448 -24.49 -11.53 1.44
C ILE A 448 -25.16 -10.46 0.56
N SER A 449 -26.30 -9.93 1.02
CA SER A 449 -27.08 -8.93 0.28
C SER A 449 -26.27 -7.69 -0.11
N GLY A 450 -25.35 -7.23 0.73
CA GLY A 450 -24.50 -6.07 0.44
C GLY A 450 -23.43 -6.30 -0.63
N TRP A 451 -23.19 -7.53 -1.10
CA TRP A 451 -22.31 -7.78 -2.26
C TRP A 451 -23.06 -7.73 -3.61
N ARG A 452 -24.39 -7.64 -3.58
CA ARG A 452 -25.24 -7.52 -4.79
C ARG A 452 -25.22 -6.11 -5.34
#